data_AF-E5Y314-F1
#
_entry.id   AF-E5Y314-F1
#
_cell.length_a   1.000
_cell.length_b   1.000
_cell.length_c   1.000
_cell.angle_alpha   90.00
_cell.angle_beta   90.00
_cell.angle_gamma   90.00
#
_symmetry.space_group_name_H-M   'P 1'
#
loop_
_entity.id
_entity.type
_entity.pdbx_description
1 polymer ?
#
loop_
_entity_poly.entity_id
_entity_poly.type
_entity_poly.pdbx_seq_one_letter_code
_entity_poly.pdbx_strand_id
1 'polypeptide(L)'
;MGIPQKSLVIGACEIACHYPELSLNDAAGDALQLAEKIRLYGIEENQKKETVFIAACRFVSADKDLTPQKAVEKALRLWDIIEA
;
A
#
# COMPACT_ATOMS: atom_id res chain seq x y z
N MET A 1 2.06 2.58 -16.18
CA MET A 1 3.07 3.00 -15.19
C MET A 1 2.68 2.46 -13.83
N GLY A 2 3.56 1.68 -13.19
CA GLY A 2 3.35 1.09 -11.86
C GLY A 2 3.80 2.01 -10.73
N ILE A 3 3.74 1.52 -9.50
CA ILE A 3 4.26 2.23 -8.32
C ILE A 3 5.79 2.40 -8.44
N PRO A 4 6.36 3.59 -8.19
CA PRO A 4 7.81 3.80 -8.21
C PRO A 4 8.54 2.94 -7.19
N GLN A 5 9.79 2.57 -7.49
CA GLN A 5 10.64 1.77 -6.60
C GLN A 5 10.81 2.39 -5.22
N LYS A 6 10.98 3.73 -5.16
CA LYS A 6 11.07 4.45 -3.88
C LYS A 6 9.85 4.18 -3.01
N SER A 7 8.65 4.24 -3.58
CA SER A 7 7.40 4.06 -2.86
C SER A 7 7.27 2.61 -2.41
N LEU A 8 7.62 1.63 -3.25
CA LEU A 8 7.68 0.20 -2.86
C LEU A 8 8.59 -0.04 -1.65
N VAL A 9 9.79 0.56 -1.62
CA VAL A 9 10.72 0.43 -0.48
C VAL A 9 10.12 1.02 0.79
N ILE A 10 9.47 2.18 0.71
CA ILE A 10 8.80 2.80 1.87
C ILE A 10 7.64 1.92 2.35
N GLY A 11 6.81 1.40 1.44
CA GLY A 11 5.69 0.52 1.79
C GLY A 11 6.14 -0.78 2.46
N ALA A 12 7.17 -1.43 1.94
CA ALA A 12 7.77 -2.62 2.56
C ALA A 12 8.36 -2.30 3.94
N CYS A 13 8.97 -1.12 4.11
CA CYS A 13 9.47 -0.64 5.40
C CYS A 13 8.33 -0.48 6.42
N GLU A 14 7.21 0.15 6.06
CA GLU A 14 6.06 0.31 6.95
C GLU A 14 5.53 -1.04 7.45
N ILE A 15 5.49 -2.06 6.57
CA ILE A 15 5.07 -3.43 6.91
C ILE A 15 6.09 -4.09 7.85
N ALA A 16 7.37 -4.08 7.50
CA ALA A 16 8.44 -4.69 8.31
C ALA A 16 8.60 -4.03 9.69
N CYS A 17 8.36 -2.71 9.79
CA CYS A 17 8.42 -1.99 11.08
C CYS A 17 7.30 -2.41 12.04
N HIS A 18 6.13 -2.81 11.54
CA HIS A 18 5.02 -3.26 12.39
C HIS A 18 5.08 -4.76 12.70
N TYR A 19 5.65 -5.56 11.79
CA TYR A 19 5.84 -7.00 11.95
C TYR A 19 7.34 -7.34 11.90
N PRO A 20 8.11 -7.09 12.98
CA PRO A 20 9.55 -7.34 13.00
C PRO A 20 9.93 -8.82 12.81
N GLU A 21 8.98 -9.73 12.98
CA GLU A 21 9.13 -11.16 12.72
C GLU A 21 9.08 -11.52 11.23
N LEU A 22 8.53 -10.67 10.36
CA LEU A 22 8.52 -10.90 8.92
C LEU A 22 9.93 -10.71 8.35
N SER A 23 10.30 -11.54 7.39
CA SER A 23 11.51 -11.28 6.62
C SER A 23 11.30 -10.06 5.71
N LEU A 24 12.39 -9.37 5.36
CA LEU A 24 12.32 -8.27 4.40
C LEU A 24 11.78 -8.71 3.03
N ASN A 25 11.96 -9.98 2.67
CA ASN A 25 11.41 -10.55 1.43
C ASN A 25 9.88 -10.68 1.51
N ASP A 26 9.35 -11.09 2.66
CA ASP A 26 7.90 -11.22 2.87
C ASP A 26 7.25 -9.83 2.85
N ALA A 27 7.84 -8.86 3.57
CA ALA A 27 7.36 -7.48 3.57
C ALA A 27 7.41 -6.83 2.17
N ALA A 28 8.45 -7.12 1.39
CA ALA A 28 8.53 -6.69 -0.01
C ALA A 28 7.48 -7.39 -0.89
N GLY A 29 7.21 -8.68 -0.64
CA GLY A 29 6.16 -9.44 -1.32
C GLY A 29 4.76 -8.85 -1.08
N ASP A 30 4.45 -8.51 0.17
CA ASP A 30 3.18 -7.88 0.56
C ASP A 30 3.02 -6.50 -0.10
N ALA A 31 4.08 -5.68 -0.08
CA ALA A 31 4.11 -4.40 -0.75
C ALA A 31 3.87 -4.55 -2.27
N LEU A 32 4.50 -5.52 -2.93
CA LEU A 32 4.28 -5.79 -4.35
C LEU A 32 2.84 -6.25 -4.63
N GLN A 33 2.26 -7.07 -3.75
CA GLN A 33 0.88 -7.51 -3.88
C GLN A 33 -0.11 -6.34 -3.80
N LEU A 34 0.13 -5.39 -2.89
CA LEU A 34 -0.65 -4.14 -2.80
C LEU A 34 -0.48 -3.27 -4.05
N ALA A 35 0.74 -3.11 -4.55
CA ALA A 35 1.00 -2.34 -5.77
C ALA A 35 0.24 -2.92 -6.97
N GLU A 36 0.20 -4.25 -7.10
CA GLU A 36 -0.56 -4.93 -8.15
C GLU A 36 -2.06 -4.71 -7.99
N LYS A 37 -2.60 -4.77 -6.78
CA LYS A 37 -4.02 -4.45 -6.55
C LYS A 37 -4.36 -3.02 -6.94
N ILE A 38 -3.53 -2.05 -6.58
CA ILE A 38 -3.73 -0.64 -6.95
C ILE A 38 -3.66 -0.45 -8.47
N ARG A 39 -2.78 -1.20 -9.16
CA ARG A 39 -2.73 -1.18 -10.63
C ARG A 39 -4.08 -1.54 -11.26
N LEU A 40 -4.83 -2.46 -10.66
CA LEU A 40 -6.15 -2.89 -11.15
C LEU A 40 -7.24 -1.82 -10.99
N TYR A 41 -7.05 -0.83 -10.11
CA TYR A 41 -7.99 0.28 -9.95
C TYR A 41 -7.91 1.34 -11.06
N GLY A 42 -6.93 1.23 -11.98
CA GLY A 42 -6.86 2.12 -13.14
C GLY A 42 -6.66 3.60 -12.79
N ILE A 43 -6.14 3.92 -11.60
CA ILE A 43 -5.78 5.29 -11.22
C ILE A 43 -4.83 5.83 -12.30
N GLU A 44 -5.00 7.06 -12.77
CA GLU A 44 -4.09 7.63 -13.77
C GLU A 44 -2.98 8.43 -13.09
N GLU A 45 -3.39 9.31 -12.18
CA GLU A 45 -2.53 10.23 -11.44
C GLU A 45 -1.48 9.50 -10.57
N ASN A 46 -0.20 9.79 -10.82
CA ASN A 46 0.91 9.16 -10.11
C ASN A 46 0.94 9.54 -8.62
N GLN A 47 0.64 10.81 -8.28
CA GLN A 47 0.59 11.27 -6.89
C GLN A 47 -0.49 10.52 -6.09
N LYS A 48 -1.70 10.37 -6.64
CA LYS A 48 -2.77 9.59 -6.03
C LYS A 48 -2.36 8.13 -5.83
N LYS A 49 -1.79 7.49 -6.85
CA LYS A 49 -1.30 6.10 -6.75
C LYS A 49 -0.32 5.91 -5.60
N GLU A 50 0.71 6.75 -5.55
CA GLU A 50 1.76 6.66 -4.55
C GLU A 50 1.22 6.87 -3.14
N THR A 51 0.37 7.88 -2.98
CA THR A 51 -0.23 8.18 -1.67
C THR A 51 -1.15 7.05 -1.19
N VAL A 52 -2.04 6.57 -2.07
CA VAL A 52 -2.92 5.43 -1.79
C VAL A 52 -2.11 4.17 -1.48
N PHE A 53 -1.01 3.95 -2.19
CA PHE A 53 -0.12 2.81 -1.96
C PHE A 53 0.51 2.82 -0.56
N ILE A 54 1.11 3.94 -0.15
CA ILE A 54 1.71 4.06 1.18
C ILE A 54 0.65 3.92 2.28
N ALA A 55 -0.52 4.54 2.10
CA ALA A 55 -1.62 4.41 3.04
C ALA A 55 -2.13 2.95 3.15
N ALA A 56 -2.24 2.24 2.03
CA ALA A 56 -2.64 0.83 2.03
C ALA A 56 -1.62 -0.06 2.76
N CYS A 57 -0.32 0.16 2.53
CA CYS A 57 0.75 -0.55 3.25
C CYS A 57 0.64 -0.33 4.76
N ARG A 58 0.35 0.90 5.19
CA ARG A 58 0.17 1.24 6.60
C ARG A 58 -1.11 0.64 7.20
N PHE A 59 -2.17 0.49 6.41
CA PHE A 59 -3.39 -0.15 6.90
C PHE A 59 -3.22 -1.65 7.13
N VAL A 60 -2.56 -2.38 6.21
CA VAL A 60 -2.27 -3.81 6.44
C VAL A 60 -1.24 -4.02 7.55
N SER A 61 -0.30 -3.08 7.72
CA SER A 61 0.69 -3.14 8.79
C SER A 61 0.06 -2.93 10.18
N ALA A 62 -1.03 -2.16 10.26
CA ALA A 62 -1.73 -1.90 11.51
C ALA A 62 -2.82 -2.93 11.85
N ASP A 63 -3.29 -3.71 10.86
CA ASP A 63 -4.35 -4.70 11.03
C ASP A 63 -4.06 -5.93 10.15
N LYS A 64 -3.55 -6.99 10.78
CA LYS A 64 -3.17 -8.25 10.12
C LYS A 64 -4.34 -9.00 9.49
N ASP A 65 -5.55 -8.77 9.98
CA ASP A 65 -6.77 -9.42 9.47
C ASP A 65 -7.37 -8.62 8.32
N LEU A 66 -6.85 -7.41 8.05
CA LEU A 66 -7.26 -6.57 6.95
C LEU A 66 -6.71 -7.13 5.64
N THR A 67 -7.63 -7.56 4.77
CA THR A 67 -7.22 -8.04 3.46
C THR A 67 -6.58 -6.91 2.64
N PRO A 68 -5.59 -7.20 1.80
CA PRO A 68 -4.94 -6.20 0.96
C PRO A 68 -5.93 -5.43 0.06
N GLN A 69 -7.01 -6.08 -0.36
CA GLN A 69 -8.10 -5.44 -1.11
C GLN A 69 -8.78 -4.34 -0.28
N LYS A 70 -9.20 -4.65 0.95
CA LYS A 70 -9.88 -3.70 1.83
C LYS A 70 -8.94 -2.56 2.24
N ALA A 71 -7.66 -2.84 2.40
CA ALA A 71 -6.66 -1.80 2.67
C ALA A 71 -6.58 -0.76 1.55
N VAL A 72 -6.59 -1.20 0.29
CA VAL A 72 -6.63 -0.31 -0.88
C VAL A 72 -7.94 0.49 -0.93
N GLU A 73 -9.09 -0.15 -0.71
CA GLU A 73 -10.39 0.53 -0.68
C GLU A 73 -10.45 1.61 0.40
N LYS A 74 -9.91 1.31 1.60
CA LYS A 74 -9.83 2.25 2.71
C LYS A 74 -8.89 3.42 2.41
N ALA A 75 -7.75 3.15 1.76
CA ALA A 75 -6.80 4.18 1.33
C ALA A 75 -7.38 5.09 0.24
N LEU A 76 -8.11 4.54 -0.72
CA LEU A 76 -8.85 5.31 -1.74
C LEU A 76 -9.90 6.20 -1.09
N ARG A 77 -10.71 5.63 -0.19
CA ARG A 77 -11.72 6.41 0.54
C ARG A 77 -11.10 7.53 1.36
N LEU A 78 -9.94 7.29 1.98
CA LEU A 78 -9.22 8.34 2.73
C LEU A 78 -8.76 9.46 1.80
N TRP A 79 -8.21 9.13 0.63
CA TRP A 79 -7.84 10.12 -0.37
C TRP A 79 -9.04 10.98 -0.77
N ASP A 80 -10.16 10.34 -1.13
CA ASP A 80 -11.36 11.04 -1.58
C ASP A 80 -11.98 11.92 -0.46
N ILE A 81 -11.78 11.58 0.83
CA ILE A 81 -12.20 12.43 1.97
C ILE A 81 -11.32 13.68 2.12
N ILE A 82 -10.02 13.58 1.82
CA ILE A 82 -9.06 14.69 1.99
C ILE A 82 -9.12 15.67 0.82
N GLU A 83 -9.35 15.18 -0.39
CA GLU A 83 -9.47 16.01 -1.61
C GLU A 83 -10.86 16.65 -1.81
N ALA A 84 -11.85 16.29 -0.99
CA ALA A 84 -13.20 16.85 -1.03
C ALA A 84 -13.27 18.24 -0.38
#